data_AF-A0A443SVF8-F1
#
_entry.id   AF-A0A443SVF8-F1
#
_cell.length_a   1.000
_cell.length_b   1.000
_cell.length_c   1.000
_cell.angle_alpha   90.00
_cell.angle_beta   90.00
_cell.angle_gamma   90.00
#
_symmetry.space_group_name_H-M   'P 1'
#
loop_
_entity.id
_entity.type
_entity.pdbx_description
1 polymer ?
#
loop_
_entity_poly.entity_id
_entity_poly.type
_entity_poly.pdbx_seq_one_letter_code
_entity_poly.pdbx_strand_id
1 'polypeptide(L)'
;MNGHELILFARVESQGSLQLLTARDLSTDNCYDCSQLSSLHSLQNRVECTLEQTINQLGVESAKAQNLKAPITSFQRLLNGSFPNSPTKYSDCIYLLLTCDSNEDFSVLGFIKTGNRSLYLQRDVMLHLVADFYVRERRKGFGFLLFSQMLKFENVKAKNCAIDRPTPCMLSFLKKHFSLENPLPQHNRYVIFDGFFM
;
A
#
# COMPACT_ATOMS: atom_id res chain seq x y z
N MET A 1 -28.88 -10.93 11.88
CA MET A 1 -27.47 -11.34 11.86
C MET A 1 -26.80 -10.66 10.66
N ASN A 2 -26.44 -9.38 10.77
CA ASN A 2 -25.56 -8.71 9.82
C ASN A 2 -24.37 -8.23 10.64
N GLY A 3 -23.42 -9.12 10.90
CA GLY A 3 -22.16 -8.75 11.53
C GLY A 3 -21.42 -7.84 10.56
N HIS A 4 -21.34 -6.55 10.87
CA HIS A 4 -20.58 -5.61 10.06
C HIS A 4 -19.09 -5.87 10.29
N GLU A 5 -18.41 -6.46 9.31
CA GLU A 5 -16.93 -6.51 9.30
C GLU A 5 -16.39 -5.08 9.23
N LEU A 6 -15.52 -4.73 10.17
CA LEU A 6 -14.86 -3.44 10.20
C LEU A 6 -13.67 -3.46 9.24
N ILE A 7 -13.65 -2.54 8.27
CA ILE A 7 -12.50 -2.36 7.38
C ILE A 7 -11.53 -1.37 8.02
N LEU A 8 -10.27 -1.77 8.12
CA LEU A 8 -9.18 -1.01 8.72
C LEU A 8 -8.00 -0.91 7.75
N PHE A 9 -7.16 0.10 7.96
CA PHE A 9 -5.91 0.25 7.23
C PHE A 9 -4.77 0.23 8.23
N ALA A 10 -3.62 -0.29 7.84
CA ALA A 10 -2.40 -0.14 8.62
C ALA A 10 -1.28 0.33 7.72
N ARG A 11 -0.37 1.15 8.25
CA ARG A 11 0.86 1.55 7.59
C ARG A 11 2.03 0.93 8.34
N VAL A 12 2.94 0.33 7.58
CA VAL A 12 4.13 -0.32 8.09
C VAL A 12 5.33 0.40 7.54
N GLU A 13 6.13 0.97 8.43
CA GLU A 13 7.33 1.73 8.09
C GLU A 13 8.54 0.84 7.88
N SER A 14 9.58 1.40 7.26
CA SER A 14 10.87 0.72 7.08
C SER A 14 11.56 0.30 8.38
N GLN A 15 11.23 0.91 9.53
CA GLN A 15 11.71 0.46 10.84
C GLN A 15 10.91 -0.73 11.42
N GLY A 16 9.89 -1.21 10.71
CA GLY A 16 9.01 -2.29 11.17
C GLY A 16 7.89 -1.84 12.12
N SER A 17 7.77 -0.54 12.39
CA SER A 17 6.66 0.00 13.19
C SER A 17 5.36 -0.02 12.40
N LEU A 18 4.29 -0.49 13.03
CA LEU A 18 2.94 -0.48 12.48
C LEU A 18 2.14 0.67 13.09
N GLN A 19 1.38 1.37 12.25
CA GLN A 19 0.38 2.33 12.66
C GLN A 19 -0.95 1.91 12.08
N LEU A 20 -1.91 1.54 12.94
CA LEU A 20 -3.28 1.33 12.50
C LEU A 20 -3.90 2.70 12.17
N LEU A 21 -4.39 2.84 10.94
CA LEU A 21 -5.06 4.02 10.44
C LEU A 21 -6.57 3.80 10.56
N THR A 22 -7.19 4.53 11.48
CA THR A 22 -8.63 4.55 11.67
C THR A 22 -9.29 5.58 10.75
N ALA A 23 -10.61 5.54 10.62
CA ALA A 23 -11.36 6.54 9.85
C ALA A 23 -11.10 8.00 10.31
N ARG A 24 -10.56 8.21 11.52
CA ARG A 24 -10.21 9.52 12.08
C ARG A 24 -8.86 10.06 11.66
N ASP A 25 -7.89 9.18 11.41
CA ASP A 25 -6.64 9.57 10.78
C ASP A 25 -6.88 10.10 9.35
N LEU A 26 -8.13 9.96 8.87
CA LEU A 26 -8.61 10.34 7.55
C LEU A 26 -9.75 11.38 7.61
N SER A 27 -10.24 11.82 8.78
CA SER A 27 -11.30 12.84 8.89
C SER A 27 -11.07 13.76 10.08
N THR A 28 -11.23 15.07 9.89
CA THR A 28 -10.86 16.12 10.85
C THR A 28 -11.78 16.25 12.08
N ASP A 29 -12.67 15.31 12.39
CA ASP A 29 -13.65 15.45 13.49
C ASP A 29 -13.78 14.23 14.42
N ASN A 30 -13.30 14.43 15.66
CA ASN A 30 -13.68 13.98 17.02
C ASN A 30 -14.06 12.54 17.49
N CYS A 31 -13.50 12.28 18.70
CA CYS A 31 -13.92 11.57 19.96
C CYS A 31 -14.36 10.09 20.00
N TYR A 32 -13.53 9.18 20.56
CA TYR A 32 -13.78 7.72 20.73
C TYR A 32 -14.17 7.50 22.19
N ASP A 33 -15.07 6.54 22.42
CA ASP A 33 -15.28 5.97 23.75
C ASP A 33 -14.02 5.17 24.18
N CYS A 34 -13.64 5.24 25.46
CA CYS A 34 -12.42 4.65 26.01
C CYS A 34 -12.34 3.12 25.79
N SER A 35 -13.50 2.46 25.76
CA SER A 35 -13.65 1.02 25.49
C SER A 35 -13.16 0.61 24.08
N GLN A 36 -13.36 1.48 23.08
CA GLN A 36 -12.97 1.26 21.68
C GLN A 36 -11.46 1.45 21.47
N LEU A 37 -10.81 2.25 22.33
CA LEU A 37 -9.36 2.46 22.27
C LEU A 37 -8.58 1.24 22.77
N SER A 38 -9.06 0.56 23.83
CA SER A 38 -8.43 -0.67 24.33
C SER A 38 -8.49 -1.82 23.33
N SER A 39 -9.61 -1.98 22.62
CA SER A 39 -9.75 -3.04 21.60
C SER A 39 -8.88 -2.77 20.37
N LEU A 40 -8.78 -1.50 19.93
CA LEU A 40 -7.87 -1.11 18.85
C LEU A 40 -6.40 -1.36 19.21
N HIS A 41 -5.99 -1.07 20.44
CA HIS A 41 -4.62 -1.35 20.89
C HIS A 41 -4.34 -2.86 20.94
N SER A 42 -5.29 -3.66 21.44
CA SER A 42 -5.20 -5.13 21.43
C SER A 42 -5.08 -5.67 20.00
N LEU A 43 -5.88 -5.16 19.06
CA LEU A 43 -5.81 -5.51 17.65
C LEU A 43 -4.45 -5.13 17.05
N GLN A 44 -3.98 -3.91 17.28
CA GLN A 44 -2.68 -3.46 16.79
C GLN A 44 -1.56 -4.40 17.25
N ASN A 45 -1.52 -4.77 18.53
CA ASN A 45 -0.52 -5.70 19.07
C ASN A 45 -0.58 -7.07 18.39
N ARG A 46 -1.78 -7.62 18.14
CA ARG A 46 -1.93 -8.91 17.43
C ARG A 46 -1.48 -8.83 15.97
N VAL A 47 -1.78 -7.73 15.27
CA VAL A 47 -1.31 -7.50 13.91
C VAL A 47 0.23 -7.39 13.90
N GLU A 48 0.82 -6.64 14.84
CA GLU A 48 2.27 -6.51 14.99
C GLU A 48 2.95 -7.86 15.25
N CYS A 49 2.39 -8.71 16.13
CA CYS A 49 2.95 -10.04 16.42
C CYS A 49 2.99 -10.97 15.19
N THR A 50 2.15 -10.75 14.19
CA THR A 50 2.05 -11.60 12.98
C THR A 50 2.54 -10.90 11.71
N LEU A 51 3.11 -9.69 11.86
CA LEU A 51 3.37 -8.77 10.77
C LEU A 51 4.35 -9.33 9.74
N GLU A 52 5.46 -9.89 10.20
CA GLU A 52 6.48 -10.47 9.33
C GLU A 52 5.92 -11.60 8.47
N GLN A 53 5.23 -12.56 9.12
CA GLN A 53 4.63 -13.71 8.44
C GLN A 53 3.58 -13.24 7.43
N THR A 54 2.76 -12.27 7.82
CA THR A 54 1.72 -11.68 6.97
C THR A 54 2.31 -11.02 5.73
N ILE A 55 3.31 -10.17 5.87
CA ILE A 55 3.97 -9.47 4.73
C ILE A 55 4.67 -10.48 3.82
N ASN A 56 5.37 -11.47 4.38
CA ASN A 56 6.06 -12.48 3.60
C ASN A 56 5.07 -13.31 2.78
N GLN A 57 3.96 -13.73 3.39
CA GLN A 57 2.91 -14.48 2.72
C GLN A 57 2.24 -13.65 1.60
N LEU A 58 1.88 -12.39 1.87
CA LEU A 58 1.34 -11.48 0.88
C LEU A 58 2.31 -11.23 -0.29
N GLY A 59 3.61 -11.12 -0.01
CA GLY A 59 4.64 -11.01 -1.04
C GLY A 59 4.70 -12.22 -1.98
N VAL A 60 4.56 -13.44 -1.43
CA VAL A 60 4.47 -14.68 -2.21
C VAL A 60 3.20 -14.71 -3.07
N GLU A 61 2.06 -14.33 -2.50
CA GLU A 61 0.79 -14.27 -3.23
C GLU A 61 0.81 -13.24 -4.36
N SER A 62 1.37 -12.05 -4.10
CA SER A 62 1.58 -11.01 -5.11
C SER A 62 2.46 -11.51 -6.25
N ALA A 63 3.59 -12.15 -5.92
CA ALA A 63 4.51 -12.70 -6.90
C ALA A 63 3.84 -13.74 -7.81
N LYS A 64 3.06 -14.65 -7.23
CA LYS A 64 2.27 -15.63 -7.98
C LYS A 64 1.26 -14.95 -8.90
N ALA A 65 0.53 -13.96 -8.39
CA ALA A 65 -0.49 -13.24 -9.17
C ALA A 65 0.10 -12.39 -10.32
N GLN A 66 1.37 -12.03 -10.23
CA GLN A 66 2.11 -11.29 -11.25
C GLN A 66 3.02 -12.18 -12.12
N ASN A 67 3.03 -13.51 -11.89
CA ASN A 67 3.93 -14.47 -12.53
C ASN A 67 5.43 -14.12 -12.38
N LEU A 68 5.83 -13.64 -11.20
CA LEU A 68 7.22 -13.35 -10.87
C LEU A 68 7.93 -14.62 -10.37
N LYS A 69 9.25 -14.72 -10.66
CA LYS A 69 10.07 -15.85 -10.19
C LYS A 69 10.28 -15.87 -8.68
N ALA A 70 10.23 -14.70 -8.04
CA ALA A 70 10.42 -14.54 -6.60
C ALA A 70 9.64 -13.31 -6.10
N PRO A 71 9.27 -13.28 -4.80
CA PRO A 71 8.68 -12.11 -4.16
C PRO A 71 9.58 -10.87 -4.25
N ILE A 72 9.01 -9.75 -4.67
CA ILE A 72 9.65 -8.43 -4.63
C ILE A 72 9.34 -7.67 -3.34
N THR A 73 8.45 -8.22 -2.51
CA THR A 73 8.03 -7.68 -1.21
C THR A 73 8.22 -8.76 -0.16
N SER A 74 8.89 -8.41 0.93
CA SER A 74 9.07 -9.23 2.13
C SER A 74 9.38 -8.29 3.30
N PHE A 75 9.17 -8.76 4.53
CA PHE A 75 9.44 -7.95 5.72
C PHE A 75 10.92 -7.57 5.80
N GLN A 76 11.81 -8.52 5.53
CA GLN A 76 13.25 -8.27 5.51
C GLN A 76 13.65 -7.23 4.44
N ARG A 77 13.02 -7.22 3.25
CA ARG A 77 13.29 -6.22 2.21
C ARG A 77 12.78 -4.83 2.62
N LEU A 78 11.69 -4.75 3.36
CA LEU A 78 11.20 -3.50 3.94
C LEU A 78 12.23 -2.93 4.93
N LEU A 79 12.72 -3.76 5.87
CA LEU A 79 13.69 -3.35 6.88
C LEU A 79 15.06 -2.98 6.30
N ASN A 80 15.56 -3.78 5.35
CA ASN A 80 16.87 -3.55 4.75
C ASN A 80 16.86 -2.46 3.67
N GLY A 81 15.66 -2.02 3.26
CA GLY A 81 15.44 -1.14 2.14
C GLY A 81 15.55 -1.84 0.78
N SER A 82 14.66 -1.48 -0.16
CA SER A 82 14.64 -2.15 -1.47
C SER A 82 15.79 -1.75 -2.40
N PHE A 83 16.56 -0.69 -2.08
CA PHE A 83 17.63 -0.16 -2.94
C PHE A 83 18.91 0.09 -2.15
N PRO A 84 19.78 -0.93 -2.05
CA PRO A 84 21.09 -0.77 -1.44
C PRO A 84 21.85 0.39 -2.10
N ASN A 85 22.51 1.22 -1.30
CA ASN A 85 23.29 2.39 -1.74
C ASN A 85 22.49 3.60 -2.25
N SER A 86 21.16 3.61 -2.14
CA SER A 86 20.34 4.81 -2.39
C SER A 86 20.19 5.65 -1.12
N PRO A 87 20.21 7.00 -1.19
CA PRO A 87 19.81 7.85 -0.06
C PRO A 87 18.36 7.62 0.36
N THR A 88 17.52 7.07 -0.53
CA THR A 88 16.10 6.75 -0.25
C THR A 88 15.87 5.28 0.11
N LYS A 89 16.91 4.53 0.50
CA LYS A 89 16.80 3.08 0.75
C LYS A 89 15.74 2.70 1.80
N TYR A 90 15.56 3.51 2.84
CA TYR A 90 14.55 3.31 3.90
C TYR A 90 13.28 4.13 3.69
N SER A 91 12.95 4.48 2.46
CA SER A 91 11.71 5.24 2.17
C SER A 91 10.52 4.34 1.83
N ASP A 92 10.69 3.02 1.94
CA ASP A 92 9.59 2.10 1.65
C ASP A 92 8.63 2.02 2.82
N CYS A 93 7.34 2.02 2.48
CA CYS A 93 6.29 1.68 3.42
C CYS A 93 5.28 0.73 2.77
N ILE A 94 4.58 -0.02 3.61
CA ILE A 94 3.53 -0.94 3.18
C ILE A 94 2.23 -0.52 3.84
N TYR A 95 1.21 -0.27 3.03
CA TYR A 95 -0.16 -0.12 3.51
C TYR A 95 -0.88 -1.45 3.40
N LEU A 96 -1.50 -1.89 4.49
CA LEU A 96 -2.31 -3.09 4.58
C LEU A 96 -3.79 -2.69 4.63
N LEU A 97 -4.65 -3.47 3.97
CA LEU A 97 -6.10 -3.44 4.16
C LEU A 97 -6.49 -4.63 5.02
N LEU A 98 -7.21 -4.40 6.11
CA LEU A 98 -7.62 -5.44 7.05
C LEU A 98 -9.14 -5.43 7.22
N THR A 99 -9.70 -6.60 7.52
CA THR A 99 -11.03 -6.74 8.11
C THR A 99 -10.90 -7.24 9.53
N CYS A 100 -11.82 -6.82 10.39
CA CYS A 100 -11.98 -7.33 11.74
C CYS A 100 -13.44 -7.72 11.95
N ASP A 101 -13.70 -8.94 12.41
CA ASP A 101 -15.04 -9.45 12.66
C ASP A 101 -15.51 -9.16 14.10
N SER A 102 -16.73 -9.60 14.43
CA SER A 102 -17.30 -9.39 15.77
C SER A 102 -16.62 -10.18 16.88
N ASN A 103 -15.84 -11.22 16.54
CA ASN A 103 -15.03 -11.99 17.49
C ASN A 103 -13.65 -11.37 17.68
N GLU A 104 -13.42 -10.17 17.12
CA GLU A 104 -12.15 -9.51 17.02
C GLU A 104 -11.12 -10.30 16.20
N ASP A 105 -11.51 -11.28 15.39
CA ASP A 105 -10.57 -11.94 14.49
C ASP A 105 -10.33 -11.04 13.27
N PHE A 106 -9.06 -10.95 12.86
CA PHE A 106 -8.68 -10.10 11.73
C PHE A 106 -8.15 -10.91 10.55
N SER A 107 -8.37 -10.36 9.36
CA SER A 107 -7.82 -10.88 8.11
C SER A 107 -7.24 -9.73 7.30
N VAL A 108 -6.10 -9.97 6.66
CA VAL A 108 -5.54 -8.98 5.71
C VAL A 108 -6.11 -9.26 4.33
N LEU A 109 -6.61 -8.25 3.63
CA LEU A 109 -7.22 -8.39 2.30
C LEU A 109 -6.23 -8.09 1.16
N GLY A 110 -5.18 -7.33 1.45
CA GLY A 110 -4.20 -6.93 0.46
C GLY A 110 -3.21 -5.90 1.01
N PHE A 111 -2.28 -5.52 0.15
CA PHE A 111 -1.30 -4.48 0.45
C PHE A 111 -0.96 -3.62 -0.77
N ILE A 112 -0.45 -2.43 -0.50
CA ILE A 112 0.27 -1.60 -1.47
C ILE A 112 1.60 -1.19 -0.85
N LYS A 113 2.69 -1.48 -1.56
CA LYS A 113 4.03 -1.05 -1.18
C LYS A 113 4.40 0.19 -1.99
N THR A 114 4.78 1.25 -1.28
CA THR A 114 5.22 2.50 -1.88
C THR A 114 6.61 2.87 -1.40
N GLY A 115 7.21 3.87 -2.03
CA GLY A 115 8.39 4.53 -1.48
C GLY A 115 8.87 5.69 -2.34
N ASN A 116 9.80 6.48 -1.82
CA ASN A 116 10.34 7.63 -2.55
C ASN A 116 11.60 7.25 -3.30
N ARG A 117 11.72 7.66 -4.55
CA ARG A 117 12.90 7.36 -5.37
C ARG A 117 13.35 8.59 -6.13
N SER A 118 14.65 8.90 -6.01
CA SER A 118 15.29 9.79 -6.97
C SER A 118 15.51 8.99 -8.25
N LEU A 119 14.73 9.29 -9.28
CA LEU A 119 14.84 8.63 -10.58
C LEU A 119 15.24 9.67 -11.60
N TYR A 120 16.27 9.35 -12.38
CA TYR A 120 16.62 10.12 -13.56
C TYR A 120 15.55 9.86 -14.63
N LEU A 121 14.53 10.70 -14.67
CA LEU A 121 13.58 10.77 -15.78
C LEU A 121 14.06 11.83 -16.77
N GLN A 122 13.15 12.64 -17.33
CA GLN A 122 13.52 13.82 -18.12
C GLN A 122 14.16 14.93 -17.25
N ARG A 123 13.96 14.90 -15.93
CA ARG A 123 14.54 15.80 -14.92
C ARG A 123 14.82 15.01 -13.64
N ASP A 124 15.78 15.47 -12.84
CA ASP A 124 16.01 14.94 -11.49
C ASP A 124 14.86 15.35 -10.58
N VAL A 125 13.98 14.40 -10.27
CA VAL A 125 12.82 14.61 -9.41
C VAL A 125 12.69 13.42 -8.46
N MET A 126 12.40 13.70 -7.19
CA MET A 126 12.00 12.68 -6.22
C MET A 126 10.57 12.27 -6.51
N LEU A 127 10.36 10.99 -6.87
CA LEU A 127 9.06 10.47 -7.23
C LEU A 127 8.48 9.64 -6.10
N HIS A 128 7.18 9.75 -5.91
CA HIS A 128 6.42 8.77 -5.14
C HIS A 128 6.18 7.54 -6.03
N LEU A 129 6.70 6.39 -5.62
CA LEU A 129 6.65 5.15 -6.38
C LEU A 129 5.64 4.19 -5.77
N VAL A 130 4.77 3.60 -6.61
CA VAL A 130 4.05 2.37 -6.29
C VAL A 130 4.87 1.18 -6.81
N ALA A 131 5.45 0.41 -5.89
CA ALA A 131 6.43 -0.63 -6.19
C ALA A 131 5.82 -2.04 -6.23
N ASP A 132 4.73 -2.27 -5.49
CA ASP A 132 4.00 -3.55 -5.51
C ASP A 132 2.55 -3.32 -5.03
N PHE A 133 1.59 -4.01 -5.62
CA PHE A 133 0.18 -3.84 -5.30
C PHE A 133 -0.59 -5.14 -5.50
N TYR A 134 -1.22 -5.62 -4.43
CA TYR A 134 -1.92 -6.89 -4.45
C TYR A 134 -3.14 -6.87 -3.53
N VAL A 135 -4.23 -7.45 -4.01
CA VAL A 135 -5.46 -7.68 -3.23
C VAL A 135 -5.94 -9.09 -3.55
N ARG A 136 -6.24 -9.87 -2.50
CA ARG A 136 -6.72 -11.26 -2.59
C ARG A 136 -8.03 -11.35 -3.37
N GLU A 137 -8.98 -10.50 -2.99
CA GLU A 137 -10.32 -10.49 -3.57
C GLU A 137 -10.51 -9.32 -4.55
N ARG A 138 -10.26 -9.59 -5.83
CA ARG A 138 -10.42 -8.61 -6.89
C ARG A 138 -11.89 -8.31 -7.16
N ARG A 139 -12.17 -7.11 -7.68
CA ARG A 139 -13.50 -6.64 -8.11
C ARG A 139 -14.53 -6.44 -6.99
N LYS A 140 -14.13 -6.47 -5.72
CA LYS A 140 -14.95 -6.07 -4.56
C LYS A 140 -14.75 -4.60 -4.11
N GLY A 141 -13.98 -3.81 -4.85
CA GLY A 141 -13.70 -2.40 -4.51
C GLY A 141 -12.51 -2.19 -3.55
N PHE A 142 -12.01 -3.24 -2.90
CA PHE A 142 -10.87 -3.18 -1.97
C PHE A 142 -9.61 -2.56 -2.58
N GLY A 143 -9.31 -2.83 -3.86
CA GLY A 143 -8.17 -2.21 -4.53
C GLY A 143 -8.31 -0.69 -4.66
N PHE A 144 -9.51 -0.21 -5.00
CA PHE A 144 -9.77 1.24 -5.07
C PHE A 144 -9.66 1.87 -3.69
N LEU A 145 -10.24 1.20 -2.68
CA LEU A 145 -10.23 1.67 -1.31
C LEU A 145 -8.80 1.78 -0.76
N LEU A 146 -7.99 0.73 -0.89
CA LEU A 146 -6.60 0.72 -0.43
C LEU A 146 -5.74 1.76 -1.15
N PHE A 147 -5.85 1.85 -2.49
CA PHE A 147 -5.08 2.83 -3.26
C PHE A 147 -5.48 4.26 -2.90
N SER A 148 -6.77 4.54 -2.76
CA SER A 148 -7.27 5.89 -2.42
C SER A 148 -6.83 6.32 -1.02
N GLN A 149 -6.85 5.40 -0.04
CA GLN A 149 -6.36 5.74 1.30
C GLN A 149 -4.85 5.98 1.32
N MET A 150 -4.07 5.18 0.61
CA MET A 150 -2.63 5.45 0.45
C MET A 150 -2.40 6.84 -0.14
N LEU A 151 -3.09 7.21 -1.23
CA LEU A 151 -2.95 8.55 -1.83
C LEU A 151 -3.28 9.68 -0.86
N LYS A 152 -4.35 9.49 -0.07
CA LYS A 152 -4.80 10.47 0.91
C LYS A 152 -3.79 10.64 2.05
N PHE A 153 -3.27 9.53 2.58
CA PHE A 153 -2.29 9.55 3.66
C PHE A 153 -0.97 10.18 3.20
N GLU A 154 -0.50 9.81 2.01
CA GLU A 154 0.73 10.36 1.40
C GLU A 154 0.55 11.77 0.84
N ASN A 155 -0.68 12.31 0.88
CA ASN A 155 -1.06 13.60 0.29
C ASN A 155 -0.57 13.76 -1.17
N VAL A 156 -0.74 12.70 -1.97
CA VAL A 156 -0.28 12.63 -3.36
C VAL A 156 -1.45 12.34 -4.31
N LYS A 157 -1.39 12.90 -5.51
CA LYS A 157 -2.35 12.58 -6.57
C LYS A 157 -1.90 11.33 -7.31
N ALA A 158 -2.84 10.50 -7.76
CA ALA A 158 -2.53 9.29 -8.53
C ALA A 158 -1.65 9.57 -9.77
N LYS A 159 -1.91 10.68 -10.47
CA LYS A 159 -1.12 11.11 -11.64
C LYS A 159 0.34 11.50 -11.31
N ASN A 160 0.65 11.75 -10.04
CA ASN A 160 2.00 12.09 -9.57
C ASN A 160 2.76 10.87 -9.03
N CYS A 161 2.16 9.67 -9.13
CA CYS A 161 2.82 8.43 -8.75
C CYS A 161 3.49 7.79 -9.98
N ALA A 162 4.76 7.41 -9.84
CA ALA A 162 5.39 6.48 -10.76
C ALA A 162 4.95 5.06 -10.41
N ILE A 163 4.76 4.18 -11.40
CA ILE A 163 4.37 2.78 -11.18
C ILE A 163 5.46 1.87 -11.72
N ASP A 164 6.00 0.97 -10.88
CA ASP A 164 7.00 -0.03 -11.31
C ASP A 164 6.32 -1.13 -12.14
N ARG A 165 6.70 -1.26 -13.42
CA ARG A 165 6.27 -2.35 -14.32
C ARG A 165 4.78 -2.74 -14.17
N PRO A 166 3.85 -1.80 -14.38
CA PRO A 166 2.43 -2.07 -14.17
C PRO A 166 1.95 -3.22 -15.05
N THR A 167 1.25 -4.18 -14.45
CA THR A 167 0.56 -5.23 -15.20
C THR A 167 -0.60 -4.64 -16.02
N PRO A 168 -1.10 -5.33 -17.07
CA PRO A 168 -2.30 -4.88 -17.79
C PRO A 168 -3.52 -4.67 -16.87
N CYS A 169 -3.63 -5.47 -15.81
CA CYS A 169 -4.65 -5.32 -14.78
C CYS A 169 -4.48 -4.02 -13.99
N MET A 170 -3.23 -3.65 -13.65
CA MET A 170 -2.93 -2.39 -12.98
C MET A 170 -3.26 -1.18 -13.85
N LEU A 171 -2.87 -1.22 -15.14
CA LEU A 171 -3.21 -0.15 -16.09
C LEU A 171 -4.73 0.04 -16.24
N SER A 172 -5.47 -1.07 -16.36
CA SER A 172 -6.94 -1.04 -16.43
C SER A 172 -7.57 -0.49 -15.15
N PHE A 173 -7.01 -0.83 -13.98
CA PHE A 173 -7.44 -0.31 -12.69
C PHE A 173 -7.23 1.21 -12.58
N LEU A 174 -6.03 1.70 -12.94
CA LEU A 174 -5.69 3.12 -12.91
C LEU A 174 -6.55 3.95 -13.87
N LYS A 175 -6.77 3.45 -15.09
CA LYS A 175 -7.69 4.08 -16.06
C LYS A 175 -9.10 4.19 -15.50
N LYS A 176 -9.65 3.09 -14.96
CA LYS A 176 -11.04 3.04 -14.46
C LYS A 176 -11.27 3.96 -13.25
N HIS A 177 -10.35 3.96 -12.30
CA HIS A 177 -10.58 4.56 -10.97
C HIS A 177 -9.94 5.93 -10.78
N PHE A 178 -8.93 6.26 -11.58
CA PHE A 178 -8.16 7.50 -11.44
C PHE A 178 -8.02 8.26 -12.76
N SER A 179 -8.73 7.83 -13.81
CA SER A 179 -8.70 8.46 -15.14
C SER A 179 -7.28 8.61 -15.71
N LEU A 180 -6.38 7.71 -15.33
CA LEU A 180 -5.01 7.70 -15.83
C LEU A 180 -4.95 6.94 -17.16
N GLU A 181 -4.95 7.70 -18.25
CA GLU A 181 -4.83 7.19 -19.62
C GLU A 181 -3.44 7.48 -20.19
N ASN A 182 -3.13 6.90 -21.36
CA ASN A 182 -1.85 7.10 -22.06
C ASN A 182 -0.62 6.86 -21.17
N PRO A 183 -0.38 5.61 -20.72
CA PRO A 183 0.83 5.32 -19.95
C PRO A 183 2.08 5.72 -20.75
N LEU A 184 3.00 6.43 -20.09
CA LEU A 184 4.26 6.91 -20.65
C LEU A 184 5.43 6.08 -20.06
N PRO A 185 5.90 5.03 -20.76
CA PRO A 185 7.01 4.21 -20.29
C PRO A 185 8.31 5.02 -20.24
N GLN A 186 9.07 4.82 -19.17
CA GLN A 186 10.37 5.45 -18.94
C GLN A 186 11.51 4.44 -19.17
N HIS A 187 12.73 4.92 -19.43
CA HIS A 187 13.89 4.05 -19.69
C HIS A 187 14.20 3.07 -18.55
N ASN A 188 13.84 3.43 -17.32
CA ASN A 188 14.05 2.66 -16.10
C ASN A 188 12.86 1.73 -15.75
N ARG A 189 12.01 1.39 -16.74
CA ARG A 189 10.85 0.47 -16.64
C ARG A 189 9.68 0.95 -15.78
N TYR A 190 9.78 2.15 -15.21
CA TYR A 190 8.63 2.81 -14.58
C TYR A 190 7.69 3.36 -15.65
N VAL A 191 6.43 3.49 -15.27
CA VAL A 191 5.40 4.14 -16.08
C VAL A 191 4.89 5.35 -15.29
N ILE A 192 4.81 6.49 -15.98
CA ILE A 192 4.13 7.70 -15.50
C ILE A 192 2.93 7.98 -16.41
N PHE A 193 2.15 9.01 -16.10
CA PHE A 193 0.95 9.38 -16.85
C PHE A 193 0.95 10.88 -17.19
N ASP A 194 0.06 11.27 -18.10
CA ASP A 194 -0.10 12.67 -18.48
C ASP A 194 -0.34 13.57 -17.26
N GLY A 195 0.32 14.74 -17.25
CA GLY A 195 0.24 15.69 -16.15
C GLY A 195 1.09 15.36 -14.93
N PHE A 196 1.97 14.35 -15.00
CA PHE A 196 2.92 13.99 -13.94
C PHE A 196 3.88 15.16 -13.58
N PHE A 197 4.31 15.94 -14.57
CA PHE A 197 5.20 17.10 -14.40
C PHE A 197 4.47 18.46 -14.43
N MET A 198 3.13 18.45 -14.41
CA MET A 198 2.28 19.64 -14.38
C MET A 198 1.71 19.84 -12.98
#